data_AF-A0A1B1R1N8-F1
#
_entry.id   AF-A0A1B1R1N8-F1
#
_cell.length_a   1.000
_cell.length_b   1.000
_cell.length_c   1.000
_cell.angle_alpha   90.00
_cell.angle_beta   90.00
_cell.angle_gamma   90.00
#
_symmetry.space_group_name_H-M   'P 1'
#
loop_
_entity.id
_entity.type
_entity.pdbx_description
1 polymer ?
#
loop_
_entity_poly.entity_id
_entity_poly.type
_entity_poly.pdbx_seq_one_letter_code
_entity_poly.pdbx_strand_id
1 'polypeptide(L)'
;LTLTRLLEARMKMYVHDHNKPMTTPAVAQMLSTMLYYKRFFPYYVSNILAGLDGDGKGCLFSYDPVGHCERNTYRAGGSAGALLQPLLDNQIGLKNIQNANFVPLSREKALAILKDVFISAA
;
A
#
# COMPACT_ATOMS: atom_id res chain seq x y z
N LEU A 1 -2.62 9.54 -15.23
CA LEU A 1 -2.12 8.21 -15.67
C LEU A 1 -0.65 8.24 -16.16
N THR A 2 0.19 9.19 -15.71
CA THR A 2 1.59 9.30 -16.16
C THR A 2 2.54 8.43 -15.34
N LEU A 3 2.39 8.46 -14.01
CA LEU A 3 3.21 7.67 -13.09
C LEU A 3 3.03 6.16 -13.32
N THR A 4 1.80 5.70 -13.52
CA THR A 4 1.48 4.29 -13.78
C THR A 4 2.16 3.76 -15.04
N ARG A 5 2.06 4.49 -16.17
CA ARG A 5 2.73 4.12 -17.43
C ARG A 5 4.25 4.06 -17.29
N LEU A 6 4.83 4.98 -16.51
CA LEU A 6 6.27 5.01 -16.26
C LEU A 6 6.71 3.82 -15.40
N LEU A 7 5.92 3.43 -14.39
CA LEU A 7 6.16 2.23 -13.58
C LEU A 7 6.10 0.97 -14.45
N GLU A 8 5.05 0.81 -15.26
CA GLU A 8 4.91 -0.34 -16.17
C GLU A 8 6.09 -0.47 -17.13
N ALA A 9 6.55 0.65 -17.71
CA ALA A 9 7.71 0.66 -18.59
C ALA A 9 8.98 0.23 -17.84
N ARG A 10 9.20 0.73 -16.62
CA ARG A 10 10.35 0.36 -15.78
C ARG A 10 10.34 -1.12 -15.39
N MET A 11 9.17 -1.65 -15.05
CA MET A 11 9.02 -3.08 -14.74
C MET A 11 9.28 -3.96 -15.96
N LYS A 12 8.82 -3.56 -17.16
CA LYS A 12 9.13 -4.27 -18.41
C LYS A 12 10.63 -4.25 -18.73
N MET A 13 11.28 -3.09 -18.61
CA MET A 13 12.74 -2.98 -18.79
C MET A 13 13.50 -3.90 -17.82
N TYR A 14 13.08 -3.94 -16.54
CA TYR A 14 13.69 -4.83 -15.56
C TYR A 14 13.61 -6.31 -15.98
N VAL A 15 12.46 -6.75 -16.51
CA VAL A 15 12.28 -8.12 -17.02
C VAL A 15 13.21 -8.40 -18.20
N HIS A 16 13.37 -7.45 -19.13
CA HIS A 16 14.28 -7.61 -20.27
C HIS A 16 15.75 -7.70 -19.83
N ASP A 17 16.16 -6.90 -18.84
CA ASP A 17 17.55 -6.84 -18.38
C ASP A 17 17.93 -8.02 -17.46
N HIS A 18 16.99 -8.54 -16.67
CA HIS A 18 17.26 -9.51 -15.61
C HIS A 18 16.56 -10.86 -15.82
N ASN A 19 15.76 -11.03 -16.88
CA ASN A 19 14.97 -12.23 -17.19
C ASN A 19 14.07 -12.71 -16.05
N LYS A 20 13.63 -11.80 -15.17
CA LYS A 20 12.74 -12.11 -14.05
C LYS A 20 11.84 -10.91 -13.70
N PRO A 21 10.61 -11.13 -13.20
CA PRO A 21 9.75 -10.05 -12.71
C PRO A 21 10.33 -9.39 -11.46
N MET A 22 10.04 -8.10 -11.27
CA MET A 22 10.37 -7.40 -10.03
C MET A 22 9.54 -7.95 -8.87
N THR A 23 10.19 -8.16 -7.72
CA THR A 23 9.48 -8.46 -6.47
C THR A 23 8.76 -7.22 -5.94
N THR A 24 7.69 -7.38 -5.16
CA THR A 24 6.96 -6.23 -4.60
C THR A 24 7.85 -5.27 -3.81
N PRO A 25 8.80 -5.73 -2.95
CA PRO A 25 9.75 -4.83 -2.29
C PRO A 25 10.68 -4.08 -3.28
N ALA A 26 11.07 -4.71 -4.39
CA ALA A 26 11.88 -4.04 -5.41
C ALA A 26 11.09 -2.95 -6.14
N VAL A 27 9.82 -3.21 -6.47
CA VAL A 27 8.90 -2.18 -7.01
C VAL A 27 8.72 -1.05 -6.00
N ALA A 28 8.67 -1.37 -4.69
CA ALA A 28 8.51 -0.36 -3.65
C ALA A 28 9.68 0.63 -3.61
N GLN A 29 10.90 0.10 -3.62
CA GLN A 29 12.10 0.92 -3.64
C GLN A 29 12.24 1.74 -4.93
N MET A 30 11.88 1.14 -6.07
CA MET A 30 11.87 1.84 -7.36
C MET A 30 10.90 3.03 -7.34
N LEU A 31 9.66 2.81 -6.87
CA LEU A 31 8.65 3.86 -6.77
C LEU A 31 9.10 4.98 -5.84
N SER A 32 9.65 4.66 -4.67
CA SER A 32 10.24 5.64 -3.74
C SER A 32 11.26 6.54 -4.43
N THR A 33 12.20 5.94 -5.17
CA THR A 33 13.25 6.67 -5.91
C THR A 33 12.66 7.55 -7.01
N MET A 34 11.66 7.05 -7.74
CA MET A 34 10.99 7.79 -8.81
C MET A 34 10.21 9.01 -8.31
N LEU A 35 9.56 8.90 -7.16
CA LEU A 35 8.87 10.02 -6.51
C LEU A 35 9.89 11.06 -6.04
N TYR A 36 10.98 10.62 -5.41
CA TYR A 36 12.03 11.51 -4.92
C TYR A 36 12.77 12.25 -6.04
N TYR A 37 12.93 11.62 -7.21
CA TYR A 37 13.50 12.27 -8.40
C TYR A 37 12.72 13.54 -8.82
N LYS A 38 11.43 13.60 -8.48
CA LYS A 38 10.57 14.77 -8.71
C LYS A 38 10.38 15.65 -7.47
N ARG A 39 11.26 15.58 -6.45
CA ARG A 39 11.13 16.35 -5.20
C ARG A 39 10.89 17.86 -5.38
N PHE A 40 11.47 18.49 -6.40
CA PHE A 40 11.29 19.94 -6.66
C PHE A 40 10.06 20.27 -7.51
N PHE A 41 9.40 19.26 -8.08
CA PHE A 41 8.09 19.38 -8.72
C PHE A 41 7.32 18.05 -8.56
N PRO A 42 6.81 17.76 -7.34
CA PRO A 42 6.33 16.43 -6.98
C PRO A 42 5.09 16.00 -7.75
N TYR A 43 4.91 14.69 -7.87
CA TYR A 43 3.63 14.15 -8.27
C TYR A 43 2.62 14.35 -7.13
N TYR A 44 1.52 15.04 -7.40
CA TYR A 44 0.42 15.17 -6.43
C TYR A 44 -0.42 13.90 -6.39
N VAL A 45 0.13 12.85 -5.78
CA VAL A 45 -0.47 11.52 -5.70
C VAL A 45 -0.21 10.91 -4.33
N SER A 46 -1.16 10.11 -3.85
CA SER A 46 -0.99 9.26 -2.68
C SER A 46 -0.99 7.81 -3.14
N ASN A 47 0.19 7.18 -3.12
CA ASN A 47 0.33 5.81 -3.62
C ASN A 47 0.24 4.81 -2.46
N ILE A 48 -0.37 3.67 -2.74
CA ILE A 48 -0.34 2.48 -1.91
C ILE A 48 0.02 1.32 -2.84
N LEU A 49 1.10 0.60 -2.54
CA LEU A 49 1.54 -0.58 -3.27
C LEU A 49 1.24 -1.81 -2.42
N ALA A 50 0.49 -2.76 -2.97
CA ALA A 50 0.18 -4.03 -2.33
C ALA A 50 0.68 -5.20 -3.18
N GLY A 51 1.09 -6.28 -2.54
CA GLY A 51 1.51 -7.51 -3.23
C GLY A 51 1.90 -8.61 -2.26
N LEU A 52 2.58 -9.64 -2.79
CA LEU A 52 3.15 -10.73 -2.02
C LEU A 52 4.67 -10.58 -1.99
N ASP A 53 5.29 -10.81 -0.84
CA ASP A 53 6.73 -10.89 -0.73
C ASP A 53 7.26 -12.26 -1.21
N GLY A 54 8.58 -12.47 -1.14
CA GLY A 54 9.23 -13.70 -1.60
C GLY A 54 8.79 -14.96 -0.86
N ASP A 55 8.21 -14.81 0.34
CA ASP A 55 7.70 -15.91 1.16
C ASP A 55 6.19 -16.13 0.95
N GLY A 56 5.58 -15.39 0.01
CA GLY A 56 4.14 -15.44 -0.25
C GLY A 56 3.29 -14.73 0.81
N LYS A 57 3.88 -13.92 1.69
CA LYS A 57 3.15 -13.14 2.68
C LYS A 57 2.72 -11.79 2.10
N GLY A 58 1.56 -11.31 2.52
CA GLY A 58 1.06 -10.00 2.13
C GLY A 58 2.03 -8.89 2.55
N CYS A 59 2.32 -7.98 1.64
CA CYS A 59 3.07 -6.76 1.91
C CYS A 59 2.35 -5.54 1.35
N LEU A 60 2.31 -4.48 2.15
CA LEU A 60 1.69 -3.21 1.81
C LEU A 60 2.71 -2.11 2.08
N PHE A 61 2.88 -1.21 1.13
CA PHE A 61 3.76 -0.06 1.22
C PHE A 61 2.96 1.21 0.92
N SER A 62 3.05 2.20 1.79
CA SER A 62 2.45 3.52 1.57
C SER A 62 3.51 4.57 1.33
N TYR A 63 3.16 5.58 0.52
CA TYR A 63 4.09 6.61 0.10
C TYR A 63 3.58 8.00 0.44
N ASP A 64 4.49 8.89 0.81
CA ASP A 64 4.26 10.33 0.70
C ASP A 64 4.50 10.81 -0.75
N PRO A 65 4.09 12.04 -1.11
CA PRO A 65 4.31 12.59 -2.46
C PRO A 65 5.79 12.74 -2.87
N VAL A 66 6.73 12.64 -1.91
CA VAL A 66 8.17 12.87 -2.10
C VAL A 66 8.95 11.54 -2.12
N GLY A 67 8.29 10.40 -1.90
CA GLY A 67 8.86 9.07 -2.00
C GLY A 67 9.26 8.43 -0.67
N HIS A 68 8.95 9.02 0.49
CA HIS A 68 9.04 8.30 1.75
C HIS A 68 8.16 7.05 1.69
N CYS A 69 8.74 5.88 1.96
CA CYS A 69 8.10 4.58 1.83
C CYS A 69 8.09 3.87 3.18
N GLU A 70 6.91 3.41 3.60
CA GLU A 70 6.69 2.72 4.87
C GLU A 70 5.96 1.40 4.61
N ARG A 71 6.44 0.28 5.19
CA ARG A 71 5.73 -1.00 5.15
C ARG A 71 4.66 -1.04 6.24
N ASN A 72 3.41 -1.23 5.84
CA ASN A 72 2.24 -1.22 6.72
C ASN A 72 1.50 -2.57 6.68
N THR A 73 0.69 -2.85 7.70
CA THR A 73 -0.22 -4.02 7.73
C THR A 73 -1.56 -3.69 7.10
N TYR A 74 -2.02 -2.46 7.27
CA TYR A 74 -3.23 -1.89 6.68
C TYR A 74 -3.03 -0.38 6.55
N ARG A 75 -3.63 0.23 5.53
CA ARG A 75 -3.55 1.68 5.30
C ARG A 75 -4.75 2.15 4.49
N ALA A 76 -5.31 3.29 4.87
CA ALA A 76 -6.24 4.05 4.06
C ALA A 76 -5.56 5.32 3.52
N GLY A 77 -5.95 5.73 2.31
CA GLY A 77 -5.46 6.93 1.64
C GLY A 77 -6.55 7.58 0.80
N GLY A 78 -6.25 8.75 0.23
CA GLY A 78 -7.24 9.54 -0.51
C GLY A 78 -8.12 10.41 0.38
N SER A 79 -9.21 10.93 -0.17
CA SER A 79 -10.10 11.91 0.49
C SER A 79 -10.74 11.37 1.77
N ALA A 80 -11.15 10.10 1.79
CA ALA A 80 -11.74 9.45 2.96
C ALA A 80 -10.71 8.84 3.91
N GLY A 81 -9.40 8.97 3.65
CA GLY A 81 -8.35 8.28 4.41
C GLY A 81 -8.42 8.53 5.93
N ALA A 82 -8.70 9.76 6.34
CA ALA A 82 -8.83 10.14 7.74
C ALA A 82 -10.07 9.54 8.44
N LEU A 83 -11.13 9.22 7.70
CA LEU A 83 -12.33 8.58 8.22
C LEU A 83 -12.14 7.06 8.36
N LEU A 84 -11.46 6.44 7.38
CA LEU A 84 -11.30 4.99 7.33
C LEU A 84 -10.17 4.48 8.24
N GLN A 85 -9.09 5.24 8.39
CA GLN A 85 -7.91 4.79 9.13
C GLN A 85 -8.21 4.44 10.60
N PRO A 86 -8.98 5.23 11.38
CA PRO A 86 -9.32 4.89 12.77
C PRO A 86 -10.14 3.61 12.91
N LEU A 87 -11.05 3.35 11.96
CA LEU A 87 -11.87 2.13 11.95
C LEU A 87 -11.00 0.90 11.70
N LEU A 88 -10.05 0.98 10.75
CA LEU A 88 -9.08 -0.09 10.50
C LEU A 88 -8.15 -0.29 11.71
N ASP A 89 -7.72 0.80 12.36
CA ASP A 89 -6.91 0.75 13.58
C ASP A 89 -7.59 0.00 14.72
N ASN A 90 -8.90 0.17 14.88
CA ASN A 90 -9.67 -0.55 15.88
C ASN A 90 -9.99 -2.00 15.49
N GLN A 91 -10.42 -2.25 14.24
CA GLN A 91 -10.90 -3.56 13.82
C GLN A 91 -9.78 -4.55 13.44
N ILE A 92 -8.69 -4.06 12.88
CA ILE A 92 -7.54 -4.87 12.43
C ILE A 92 -6.38 -4.71 13.41
N GLY A 93 -6.04 -3.48 13.78
CA GLY A 93 -4.98 -3.19 14.73
C GLY A 93 -5.33 -3.51 16.18
N LEU A 94 -6.62 -3.74 16.48
CA LEU A 94 -7.15 -3.95 17.83
C LEU A 94 -6.74 -2.84 18.82
N LYS A 95 -6.47 -1.64 18.31
CA LYS A 95 -6.08 -0.48 19.12
C LYS A 95 -7.26 -0.05 19.98
N ASN A 96 -6.97 0.38 21.20
CA ASN A 96 -7.94 0.84 22.20
C ASN A 96 -8.94 -0.23 22.68
N ILE A 97 -8.61 -1.52 22.56
CA ILE A 97 -9.40 -2.63 23.10
C ILE A 97 -8.63 -3.27 24.26
N GLN A 98 -9.24 -3.32 25.45
CA GLN A 98 -8.66 -4.02 26.60
C GLN A 98 -8.78 -5.54 26.43
N ASN A 99 -7.75 -6.29 26.83
CA ASN A 99 -7.71 -7.75 26.73
C ASN A 99 -7.94 -8.29 25.30
N ALA A 100 -7.45 -7.56 24.30
CA ALA A 100 -7.60 -7.93 22.91
C ALA A 100 -6.82 -9.22 22.59
N ASN A 101 -7.51 -10.22 22.06
CA ASN A 101 -6.89 -11.42 21.52
C ASN A 101 -6.52 -11.19 20.05
N PHE A 102 -5.22 -11.20 19.76
CA PHE A 102 -4.74 -11.10 18.39
C PHE A 102 -4.98 -12.42 17.66
N VAL A 103 -5.96 -12.43 16.76
CA VAL A 103 -6.24 -13.56 15.87
C VAL A 103 -5.89 -13.12 14.44
N PRO A 104 -5.13 -13.95 13.68
CA PRO A 104 -4.86 -13.66 12.28
C PRO A 104 -6.14 -13.39 11.49
N LEU A 105 -6.11 -12.35 10.68
CA LEU A 105 -7.28 -11.91 9.92
C LEU A 105 -7.60 -12.92 8.80
N SER A 106 -8.75 -13.60 8.90
CA SER A 106 -9.28 -14.42 7.81
C SER A 106 -9.67 -13.57 6.61
N ARG A 107 -9.60 -14.13 5.40
CA ARG A 107 -10.01 -13.46 4.16
C ARG A 107 -11.45 -12.97 4.20
N GLU A 108 -12.36 -13.76 4.76
CA GLU A 108 -13.79 -13.48 4.84
C GLU A 108 -14.05 -12.26 5.72
N LYS A 109 -13.44 -12.24 6.91
CA LYS A 109 -13.52 -11.08 7.82
C LYS A 109 -12.89 -9.83 7.21
N ALA A 110 -11.76 -9.95 6.53
CA ALA A 110 -11.14 -8.81 5.83
C ALA A 110 -12.08 -8.21 4.77
N LEU A 111 -12.76 -9.07 3.99
CA LEU A 111 -13.69 -8.63 2.96
C LEU A 111 -14.96 -8.00 3.56
N ALA A 112 -15.47 -8.53 4.68
CA ALA A 112 -16.60 -7.94 5.38
C ALA A 112 -16.27 -6.53 5.89
N ILE A 113 -15.14 -6.37 6.60
CA ILE A 113 -14.66 -5.06 7.09
C ILE A 113 -14.52 -4.09 5.91
N LEU A 114 -13.93 -4.52 4.79
CA LEU A 114 -13.78 -3.67 3.61
C LEU A 114 -15.13 -3.14 3.11
N LYS A 115 -16.13 -4.01 3.00
CA LYS A 115 -17.48 -3.61 2.55
C LYS A 115 -18.09 -2.59 3.51
N ASP A 116 -18.05 -2.85 4.81
CA ASP A 116 -18.62 -1.97 5.84
C ASP A 116 -17.93 -0.59 5.87
N VAL A 117 -16.60 -0.59 5.76
CA VAL A 117 -15.77 0.62 5.71
C VAL A 117 -16.13 1.48 4.50
N PHE A 118 -16.27 0.89 3.31
CA PHE A 118 -16.60 1.64 2.10
C PHE A 118 -18.06 2.12 2.08
N ILE A 119 -19.01 1.34 2.62
CA ILE A 119 -20.41 1.77 2.77
C ILE A 119 -20.50 2.96 3.72
N SER A 120 -19.73 2.95 4.81
CA SER A 120 -19.72 4.03 5.81
C SER A 120 -19.08 5.32 5.31
N ALA A 121 -18.30 5.25 4.23
CA ALA A 121 -17.56 6.39 3.66
C ALA A 121 -18.23 7.01 2.42
N ALA A 122 -19.23 6.33 1.85
CA ALA A 122 -20.01 6.76 0.71
C ALA A 122 -21.14 7.71 1.14
#